data_AF-A0A1V3XRX7-F1
#
_entry.id   AF-A0A1V3XRX7-F1
#
_cell.length_a   1.000
_cell.length_b   1.000
_cell.length_c   1.000
_cell.angle_alpha   90.00
_cell.angle_beta   90.00
_cell.angle_gamma   90.00
#
_symmetry.space_group_name_H-M   'P 1'
#
loop_
_entity.id
_entity.type
_entity.pdbx_description
1 polymer ?
#
loop_
_entity_poly.entity_id
_entity_poly.type
_entity_poly.pdbx_seq_one_letter_code
_entity_poly.pdbx_strand_id
1 'polypeptide(L)'
;MIGFTRGDIGVAGDAGLPYYLASMAIRVVTIAPGLFKTPMLASLPEQAQQSLGAAVPHPSRLGNPGEYAALAVHIVENPMLNGEVIRLDGAIRMAPR
;
A
#
# COMPACT_ATOMS: atom_id res chain seq x y z
N MET A 1 2.66 8.89 -11.36
CA MET A 1 2.99 7.45 -11.36
C MET A 1 2.56 6.87 -10.02
N ILE A 2 1.80 5.77 -10.01
CA ILE A 2 1.38 5.06 -8.79
C ILE A 2 2.24 3.79 -8.69
N GLY A 3 3.06 3.68 -7.64
CA GLY A 3 3.94 2.52 -7.39
C GLY A 3 3.35 1.53 -6.39
N PHE A 4 3.65 0.23 -6.56
CA PHE A 4 3.19 -0.88 -5.70
C PHE A 4 4.37 -1.52 -4.97
N THR A 5 4.34 -1.69 -3.64
CA THR A 5 5.51 -2.24 -2.92
C THR A 5 5.28 -3.63 -2.31
N ARG A 6 6.08 -4.61 -2.78
CA ARG A 6 6.67 -5.70 -1.97
C ARG A 6 8.19 -5.86 -2.21
N GLY A 7 8.76 -5.19 -3.22
CA GLY A 7 10.21 -5.12 -3.50
C GLY A 7 10.78 -3.72 -3.77
N ASP A 8 9.93 -2.69 -3.91
CA ASP A 8 10.34 -1.37 -4.42
C ASP A 8 10.68 -0.36 -3.31
N ILE A 9 11.21 -0.82 -2.17
CA ILE A 9 11.72 0.09 -1.11
C ILE A 9 12.74 1.08 -1.69
N GLY A 10 13.45 0.72 -2.77
CA GLY A 10 14.32 1.64 -3.50
C GLY A 10 13.59 2.81 -4.18
N VAL A 11 12.34 2.63 -4.64
CA VAL A 11 11.54 3.69 -5.28
C VAL A 11 10.86 4.58 -4.23
N ALA A 12 10.49 4.01 -3.08
CA ALA A 12 9.96 4.78 -1.94
C ALA A 12 11.05 5.54 -1.17
N GLY A 13 12.30 5.05 -1.19
CA GLY A 13 13.46 5.67 -0.54
C GLY A 13 14.18 6.72 -1.38
N ASP A 14 13.94 6.77 -2.69
CA ASP A 14 14.47 7.83 -3.56
C ASP A 14 13.60 9.10 -3.46
N ALA A 15 13.80 9.83 -2.36
CA ALA A 15 13.14 11.13 -2.11
C ALA A 15 13.39 12.15 -3.24
N GLY A 16 14.34 11.91 -4.15
CA GLY A 16 14.62 12.76 -5.29
C GLY A 16 13.60 12.63 -6.43
N LEU A 17 13.02 11.44 -6.65
CA LEU A 17 12.18 11.17 -7.82
C LEU A 17 10.96 12.12 -7.95
N PRO A 18 10.17 12.40 -6.90
CA PRO A 18 9.06 13.35 -6.97
C PRO A 18 9.51 14.77 -7.33
N TYR A 19 10.70 15.18 -6.85
CA TYR A 19 11.27 16.49 -7.13
C TYR A 19 11.75 16.61 -8.59
N TYR A 20 12.42 15.58 -9.11
CA TYR A 20 12.86 15.56 -10.52
C TYR A 20 11.71 15.59 -11.51
N LEU A 21 10.58 14.97 -11.17
CA LEU A 21 9.40 14.88 -12.03
C LEU A 21 8.43 16.06 -11.88
N ALA A 22 8.61 16.93 -10.87
CA ALA A 22 7.75 18.08 -10.62
C ALA A 22 7.75 19.10 -11.77
N SER A 23 8.90 19.29 -12.43
CA SER A 23 9.04 20.18 -13.60
C SER A 23 8.21 19.74 -14.81
N MET A 24 7.87 18.46 -14.90
CA MET A 24 7.00 17.87 -15.93
C MET A 24 5.54 17.75 -15.48
N ALA A 25 5.18 18.35 -14.33
CA ALA A 25 3.86 18.26 -13.72
C ALA A 25 3.40 16.82 -13.41
N ILE A 26 4.35 15.91 -13.14
CA ILE A 26 4.06 14.52 -12.80
C ILE A 26 4.13 14.34 -11.29
N ARG A 27 3.02 13.86 -10.69
CA ARG A 27 2.97 13.48 -9.27
C ARG A 27 3.39 12.03 -9.08
N VAL A 28 4.10 11.76 -7.99
CA VAL A 28 4.55 10.42 -7.59
C VAL A 28 4.02 10.16 -6.19
N VAL A 29 3.26 9.08 -6.02
CA VAL A 29 2.79 8.64 -4.71
C VAL A 29 2.91 7.12 -4.68
N THR A 30 3.32 6.60 -3.53
CA THR A 30 3.50 5.17 -3.33
C THR A 30 2.47 4.67 -2.34
N ILE A 31 1.79 3.56 -2.66
CA ILE A 31 0.93 2.87 -1.70
C ILE A 31 1.70 1.65 -1.19
N ALA A 32 1.85 1.56 0.12
CA ALA A 32 2.41 0.40 0.81
C ALA A 32 1.27 -0.44 1.43
N PRO A 33 0.78 -1.48 0.73
CA PRO A 33 -0.30 -2.31 1.25
C PRO A 33 0.19 -3.25 2.34
N GLY A 34 -0.66 -3.48 3.34
CA GLY A 34 -0.51 -4.57 4.31
C GLY A 34 -1.05 -5.90 3.78
N LEU A 35 -1.82 -6.58 4.63
CA LEU A 35 -2.41 -7.86 4.29
C LEU A 35 -3.73 -7.67 3.51
N PHE A 36 -3.70 -7.97 2.21
CA PHE A 36 -4.87 -7.89 1.32
C PHE A 36 -5.29 -9.26 0.80
N LYS A 37 -6.58 -9.42 0.50
CA LYS A 37 -7.12 -10.60 -0.19
C LYS A 37 -6.71 -10.57 -1.66
N THR A 38 -5.47 -10.95 -1.94
CA THR A 38 -4.97 -11.16 -3.31
C THR A 38 -5.03 -12.64 -3.68
N PRO A 39 -5.07 -12.99 -4.98
CA PRO A 39 -5.00 -14.40 -5.41
C PRO A 39 -3.81 -15.17 -4.81
N MET A 40 -2.71 -14.47 -4.53
CA MET A 40 -1.51 -15.02 -3.90
C MET A 40 -1.71 -15.42 -2.43
N LEU A 41 -2.63 -14.77 -1.70
CA LEU A 41 -2.99 -15.13 -0.33
C LEU A 41 -4.19 -16.08 -0.29
N ALA A 42 -5.01 -16.11 -1.35
CA ALA A 42 -6.13 -17.04 -1.49
C ALA A 42 -5.70 -18.50 -1.63
N SER A 43 -4.45 -18.76 -2.04
CA SER A 43 -3.88 -20.12 -2.10
C SER A 43 -3.46 -20.68 -0.73
N LEU A 44 -3.50 -19.88 0.34
CA LEU A 44 -3.18 -20.35 1.69
C LEU A 44 -4.40 -21.04 2.33
N PRO A 45 -4.19 -22.01 3.24
CA PRO A 45 -5.26 -22.62 4.02
C PRO A 45 -6.10 -21.58 4.75
N GLU A 46 -7.40 -21.82 4.89
CA GLU A 46 -8.35 -20.87 5.47
C GLU A 46 -7.97 -20.45 6.90
N GLN A 47 -7.45 -21.39 7.71
CA GLN A 47 -6.91 -21.10 9.05
C GLN A 47 -5.75 -20.10 9.03
N ALA A 48 -4.88 -20.16 8.02
CA ALA A 48 -3.77 -19.22 7.87
C ALA A 48 -4.30 -17.83 7.47
N GLN A 49 -5.31 -17.77 6.59
CA GLN A 49 -5.95 -16.50 6.21
C GLN A 49 -6.64 -15.82 7.40
N GLN A 50 -7.35 -16.58 8.22
CA GLN A 50 -8.00 -16.08 9.44
C GLN A 50 -6.99 -15.60 10.48
N SER A 51 -5.92 -16.39 10.72
CA SER A 51 -4.83 -16.00 11.62
C SER A 51 -4.12 -14.72 11.17
N LEU A 52 -3.89 -14.56 9.86
CA LEU A 52 -3.32 -13.36 9.28
C LEU A 52 -4.26 -12.15 9.40
N GLY A 53 -5.57 -12.34 9.21
CA GLY A 53 -6.57 -11.30 9.41
C GLY A 53 -6.67 -10.83 10.87
N ALA A 54 -6.53 -11.75 11.83
CA ALA A 54 -6.52 -11.44 13.25
C ALA A 54 -5.27 -10.66 13.72
N ALA A 55 -4.17 -10.74 12.97
CA ALA A 55 -2.96 -9.97 13.25
C ALA A 55 -3.12 -8.47 12.93
N VAL A 56 -4.18 -8.07 12.21
CA VAL A 56 -4.46 -6.67 11.90
C VAL A 56 -5.19 -6.02 13.08
N PRO A 57 -4.67 -4.92 13.66
CA PRO A 57 -5.28 -4.24 14.80
C PRO A 57 -6.73 -3.81 14.56
N HIS A 58 -6.98 -2.99 13.53
CA HIS A 58 -8.33 -2.60 13.15
C HIS A 58 -8.37 -2.05 11.73
N PRO A 59 -9.35 -2.46 10.89
CA PRO A 59 -10.30 -3.56 11.11
C PRO A 59 -9.59 -4.93 11.06
N SER A 60 -9.92 -5.85 11.99
CA SER A 60 -9.27 -7.18 12.11
C SER A 60 -9.69 -8.16 11.03
N ARG A 61 -9.38 -7.82 9.78
CA ARG A 61 -9.64 -8.61 8.58
C ARG A 61 -8.56 -8.33 7.54
N LEU A 62 -8.47 -9.22 6.56
CA LEU A 62 -7.72 -8.95 5.35
C LEU A 62 -8.39 -7.80 4.56
N GLY A 63 -7.58 -6.88 4.05
CA GLY A 63 -8.01 -5.79 3.20
C GLY A 63 -8.64 -6.30 1.90
N ASN A 64 -9.65 -5.59 1.40
CA ASN A 64 -10.29 -5.89 0.12
C ASN A 64 -9.57 -5.13 -0.99
N PRO A 65 -9.27 -5.73 -2.16
CA PRO A 65 -8.74 -5.01 -3.32
C PRO A 65 -9.50 -3.72 -3.68
N GLY A 66 -10.81 -3.66 -3.41
CA GLY A 66 -11.60 -2.43 -3.60
C GLY A 66 -11.15 -1.25 -2.73
N GLU A 67 -10.63 -1.49 -1.52
CA GLU A 67 -10.12 -0.44 -0.62
C GLU A 67 -8.79 0.14 -1.13
N TYR A 68 -7.97 -0.72 -1.73
CA TYR A 68 -6.76 -0.28 -2.42
C TYR A 68 -7.10 0.60 -3.63
N ALA A 69 -8.07 0.18 -4.44
CA ALA A 69 -8.53 0.95 -5.59
C ALA A 69 -9.13 2.31 -5.17
N ALA A 70 -9.91 2.35 -4.09
CA ALA A 70 -10.44 3.58 -3.54
C ALA A 70 -9.32 4.56 -3.16
N LEU A 71 -8.26 4.09 -2.50
CA LEU A 71 -7.11 4.92 -2.17
C LEU A 71 -6.39 5.45 -3.42
N ALA A 72 -6.23 4.61 -4.45
CA ALA A 72 -5.64 5.04 -5.72
C ALA A 72 -6.47 6.16 -6.38
N VAL A 73 -7.80 6.08 -6.33
CA VAL A 73 -8.69 7.15 -6.82
C VAL A 73 -8.48 8.44 -6.01
N HIS A 74 -8.42 8.35 -4.68
CA HIS A 74 -8.20 9.53 -3.83
C HIS A 74 -6.85 10.21 -4.11
N ILE A 75 -5.82 9.44 -4.43
CA ILE A 75 -4.51 9.97 -4.84
C ILE A 75 -4.60 10.75 -6.15
N VAL A 76 -5.38 10.24 -7.11
CA VAL A 76 -5.59 10.92 -8.39
C VAL A 76 -6.40 12.19 -8.22
N GLU A 77 -7.47 12.15 -7.42
CA GLU A 77 -8.38 13.28 -7.19
C GLU A 77 -7.77 14.42 -6.37
N ASN A 78 -6.85 14.11 -5.45
CA ASN A 78 -6.21 15.13 -4.62
C ASN A 78 -4.89 15.64 -5.24
N PRO A 79 -4.86 16.88 -5.78
CA PRO A 79 -3.67 17.41 -6.46
C PRO A 79 -2.50 17.68 -5.50
N MET A 80 -2.74 17.80 -4.19
CA MET A 80 -1.69 18.08 -3.20
C MET A 80 -0.93 16.83 -2.76
N LEU A 81 -1.37 15.64 -3.12
CA LEU A 81 -0.64 14.41 -2.81
C LEU A 81 0.51 14.22 -3.81
N ASN A 82 1.74 14.42 -3.34
CA ASN A 82 2.97 14.19 -4.09
C ASN A 82 4.14 13.86 -3.14
N GLY A 83 4.96 12.89 -3.50
CA GLY A 83 6.18 12.50 -2.78
C GLY A 83 5.96 11.70 -1.48
N GLU A 84 4.75 11.18 -1.26
CA GLU A 84 4.40 10.51 0.00
C GLU A 84 4.24 8.99 -0.17
N VAL A 85 4.48 8.25 0.93
CA VAL A 85 4.26 6.80 1.01
C VAL A 85 3.09 6.54 1.95
N ILE A 86 1.93 6.21 1.37
CA ILE A 86 0.72 5.95 2.14
C ILE A 86 0.65 4.46 2.50
N ARG A 87 0.73 4.17 3.80
CA ARG A 87 0.51 2.81 4.31
C ARG A 87 -0.99 2.52 4.39
N LEU A 88 -1.40 1.42 3.78
CA LEU A 88 -2.77 0.92 3.84
C LEU A 88 -2.74 -0.49 4.42
N ASP A 89 -2.78 -0.62 5.75
CA ASP A 89 -2.46 -1.90 6.39
C ASP A 89 -3.19 -2.17 7.71
N GLY A 90 -4.20 -1.36 8.05
CA GLY A 90 -5.00 -1.52 9.28
C GLY A 90 -4.18 -1.33 10.56
N ALA A 91 -3.12 -0.52 10.49
CA ALA A 91 -2.16 -0.25 11.56
C ALA A 91 -1.28 -1.44 11.94
N ILE A 92 -1.21 -2.49 11.10
CA ILE A 92 -0.33 -3.62 11.37
C ILE A 92 1.13 -3.16 11.38
N ARG A 93 1.87 -3.65 12.36
CA ARG A 93 3.33 -3.56 12.39
C ARG A 93 3.82 -5.00 12.38
N MET A 94 4.42 -5.42 11.27
CA MET A 94 5.08 -6.71 11.23
C MET A 94 6.26 -6.65 12.19
N ALA A 95 6.19 -7.42 13.28
CA ALA A 95 7.35 -7.62 14.14
C ALA A 95 8.46 -8.29 13.31
N PRO A 96 9.73 -7.89 13.48
CA PRO A 96 10.84 -8.58 12.84
C PRO A 96 10.82 -10.05 13.26
N ARG A 97 10.81 -10.96 12.29
CA ARG A 97 11.13 -12.37 12.49
C ARG A 97 12.57 -12.60 12.06
#